data_AF-A0A2M7P8U1-F1
#
_entry.id   AF-A0A2M7P8U1-F1
#
_cell.length_a   1.000
_cell.length_b   1.000
_cell.length_c   1.000
_cell.angle_alpha   90.00
_cell.angle_beta   90.00
_cell.angle_gamma   90.00
#
_symmetry.space_group_name_H-M   'P 1'
#
loop_
_entity.id
_entity.type
_entity.pdbx_description
1 polymer ?
#
loop_
_entity_poly.entity_id
_entity_poly.type
_entity_poly.pdbx_seq_one_letter_code
_entity_poly.pdbx_strand_id
1 'polypeptide(L)'
;MAQLTLISDHERQIKPLVAAALNNELPLLQAGISRTEQNLRRFEKRFALSTSEFIRRYENDQMQESPDYAEWIGEYRMMEHLREKAEALRGIRFAN
;
A
#
# COMPACT_ATOMS: atom_id res chain seq x y z
N MET A 1 -6.39 -18.20 -9.23
CA MET A 1 -4.92 -18.11 -9.32
C MET A 1 -4.54 -17.53 -10.66
N ALA A 2 -3.66 -16.55 -10.70
CA ALA A 2 -3.15 -15.96 -11.94
C ALA A 2 -1.70 -16.43 -12.18
N GLN A 3 -1.32 -16.63 -13.44
CA GLN A 3 0.03 -17.00 -13.85
C GLN A 3 0.55 -16.00 -14.88
N LEU A 4 1.82 -15.61 -14.75
CA LEU A 4 2.54 -14.76 -15.70
C LEU A 4 3.79 -15.51 -16.18
N THR A 5 4.03 -15.52 -17.49
CA THR A 5 5.24 -16.09 -18.10
C THR A 5 6.18 -14.97 -18.53
N LEU A 6 7.44 -15.05 -18.10
CA LEU A 6 8.50 -14.11 -18.48
C LEU A 6 9.46 -14.82 -19.45
N ILE A 7 9.77 -14.16 -20.57
CA ILE A 7 10.64 -14.69 -21.64
C ILE A 7 11.85 -13.76 -21.79
N SER A 8 13.05 -14.32 -21.92
CA SER A 8 14.28 -13.57 -22.16
C SER A 8 15.31 -14.45 -22.84
N ASP A 9 16.14 -13.86 -23.70
CA ASP A 9 17.30 -14.53 -24.31
C ASP A 9 18.44 -14.77 -23.29
N HIS A 10 18.32 -14.25 -22.07
CA HIS A 10 19.30 -14.39 -20.99
C HIS A 10 18.83 -15.37 -19.90
N GLU A 11 18.75 -16.65 -20.23
CA GLU A 11 18.24 -17.73 -19.36
C GLU A 11 18.85 -17.72 -17.94
N ARG A 12 20.18 -17.54 -17.85
CA ARG A 12 20.88 -17.56 -16.55
C ARG A 12 20.56 -16.35 -15.67
N GLN A 13 20.14 -15.23 -16.27
CA GLN A 13 19.97 -13.95 -15.58
C GLN A 13 18.51 -13.63 -15.27
N ILE A 14 17.55 -14.13 -16.06
CA ILE A 14 16.13 -13.77 -15.90
C ILE A 14 15.61 -14.10 -14.49
N LYS A 15 15.91 -15.29 -13.98
CA LYS A 15 15.45 -15.73 -12.65
C LYS A 15 16.05 -14.92 -11.50
N PRO A 16 17.39 -14.78 -11.37
CA PRO A 16 17.97 -13.97 -10.29
C PRO A 16 17.59 -12.49 -10.38
N LEU A 17 17.44 -11.93 -11.59
CA LEU A 17 17.02 -10.53 -11.77
C LEU A 17 15.61 -10.30 -11.25
N VAL A 18 14.65 -11.16 -11.64
CA VAL A 18 13.27 -11.07 -11.17
C VAL A 18 13.19 -11.32 -9.66
N ALA A 19 13.92 -12.31 -9.14
CA ALA A 19 13.97 -12.59 -7.71
C ALA A 19 14.48 -11.38 -6.91
N ALA A 20 15.56 -10.73 -7.39
CA ALA A 20 16.09 -9.53 -6.75
C ALA A 20 15.09 -8.37 -6.77
N ALA A 21 14.42 -8.13 -7.90
CA ALA A 21 13.40 -7.09 -8.01
C ALA A 21 12.23 -7.31 -7.01
N LEU A 22 11.69 -8.54 -6.95
CA LEU A 22 10.62 -8.89 -6.02
C LEU A 22 11.04 -8.75 -4.55
N ASN A 23 12.25 -9.21 -4.22
CA ASN A 23 12.79 -9.10 -2.86
C ASN A 23 13.05 -7.65 -2.43
N ASN A 24 13.43 -6.77 -3.36
CA ASN A 24 13.71 -5.37 -3.08
C ASN A 24 12.43 -4.52 -2.96
N GLU A 25 11.33 -4.93 -3.60
CA GLU A 25 10.08 -4.17 -3.57
C GLU A 25 9.37 -4.26 -2.21
N LEU A 26 9.39 -5.43 -1.56
CA LEU A 26 8.66 -5.63 -0.29
C LEU A 26 9.12 -4.67 0.84
N PRO A 27 10.43 -4.47 1.09
CA PRO A 27 10.90 -3.48 2.06
C PRO A 27 10.47 -2.05 1.74
N LEU A 28 10.41 -1.67 0.46
CA LEU A 28 9.96 -0.33 0.05
C LEU A 28 8.48 -0.12 0.36
N LEU A 29 7.65 -1.12 0.05
CA LEU A 29 6.22 -1.11 0.42
C LEU A 29 6.03 -1.04 1.93
N GLN A 30 6.82 -1.79 2.71
CA GLN A 30 6.77 -1.77 4.18
C GLN A 30 7.17 -0.41 4.76
N ALA A 31 8.18 0.25 4.19
CA ALA A 31 8.57 1.61 4.58
C ALA A 31 7.44 2.62 4.27
N GLY A 32 6.80 2.50 3.11
CA GLY A 32 5.62 3.27 2.73
C GLY A 32 4.48 3.10 3.74
N ILE A 33 4.11 1.85 4.05
CA ILE A 33 3.07 1.51 5.03
C ILE A 33 3.41 2.15 6.38
N SER A 34 4.63 1.97 6.86
CA SER A 34 5.05 2.51 8.16
C SER A 34 4.93 4.03 8.23
N ARG A 35 5.26 4.74 7.14
CA ARG A 35 5.13 6.19 7.03
C ARG A 35 3.68 6.64 7.02
N THR A 36 2.85 6.04 6.16
CA THR A 36 1.42 6.37 6.06
C THR A 36 0.69 6.06 7.37
N GLU A 37 1.06 4.99 8.09
CA GLU A 37 0.50 4.73 9.42
C GLU A 37 0.84 5.82 10.43
N GLN A 38 2.04 6.40 10.36
CA GLN A 38 2.42 7.53 11.22
C GLN A 38 1.60 8.78 10.88
N ASN A 39 1.38 9.05 9.59
CA ASN A 39 0.56 10.17 9.13
C ASN A 39 -0.90 10.02 9.59
N LEU A 40 -1.50 8.84 9.41
CA LEU A 40 -2.84 8.53 9.90
C LEU A 40 -2.94 8.76 11.41
N ARG A 41 -1.99 8.24 12.20
CA ARG A 41 -1.95 8.47 13.66
C ARG A 41 -1.83 9.96 14.03
N ARG A 42 -1.17 10.78 13.20
CA ARG A 42 -1.08 12.23 13.42
C ARG A 42 -2.44 12.89 13.26
N PHE A 43 -3.20 12.53 12.23
CA PHE A 43 -4.56 13.03 12.05
C PHE A 43 -5.50 12.56 13.16
N GLU A 44 -5.43 11.28 13.53
CA GLU A 44 -6.25 10.73 14.61
C GLU A 44 -6.06 11.48 15.93
N LYS A 45 -4.81 11.81 16.26
CA LYS A 45 -4.48 12.63 17.43
C LYS A 45 -4.95 14.07 17.30
N ARG A 46 -4.76 14.69 16.13
CA ARG A 46 -5.13 16.09 15.87
C ARG A 46 -6.64 16.32 15.99
N PHE A 47 -7.44 15.38 15.50
CA PHE A 47 -8.89 15.48 15.44
C PHE A 47 -9.62 14.66 16.52
N ALA A 48 -8.87 13.94 17.38
CA ALA A 48 -9.39 13.05 18.41
C ALA A 48 -10.45 12.06 17.86
N LEU A 49 -10.19 11.54 16.66
CA LEU A 49 -11.12 10.72 15.88
C LEU A 49 -10.35 9.60 15.20
N SER A 50 -10.80 8.34 15.27
CA SER A 50 -10.11 7.26 14.54
C SER A 50 -10.28 7.44 13.03
N THR A 51 -9.31 6.95 12.25
CA THR A 51 -9.39 6.98 10.77
C THR A 51 -10.62 6.24 10.29
N SER A 52 -10.96 5.09 10.90
CA SER A 52 -12.16 4.32 10.54
C SER A 52 -13.46 5.10 10.75
N GLU A 53 -13.58 5.81 11.86
CA GLU A 53 -14.74 6.64 12.18
C GLU A 53 -14.80 7.87 11.26
N PHE A 54 -13.65 8.49 10.99
CA PHE A 54 -13.51 9.60 10.06
C PHE A 54 -14.00 9.21 8.65
N ILE A 55 -13.50 8.11 8.09
CA ILE A 55 -13.92 7.62 6.76
C ILE A 55 -15.42 7.34 6.74
N ARG A 56 -15.96 6.66 7.75
CA ARG A 56 -17.41 6.41 7.84
C ARG A 56 -18.22 7.70 7.81
N ARG A 57 -17.83 8.72 8.58
CA ARG A 57 -18.56 10.01 8.60
C ARG A 57 -18.40 10.79 7.30
N TYR A 58 -17.20 10.78 6.72
CA TYR A 58 -16.91 11.45 5.46
C TYR A 58 -17.73 10.86 4.31
N GLU A 59 -17.81 9.53 4.19
CA GLU A 59 -18.59 8.84 3.16
C GLU A 59 -20.11 8.99 3.29
N ASN A 60 -20.59 9.38 4.48
CA ASN A 60 -22.01 9.66 4.74
C ASN A 60 -22.34 11.17 4.69
N ASP A 61 -21.44 12.00 4.12
CA ASP A 61 -21.58 13.47 4.03
C ASP A 61 -21.81 14.16 5.40
N GLN A 62 -21.28 13.58 6.48
CA GLN A 62 -21.45 14.07 7.86
C GLN A 62 -20.32 15.01 8.31
N MET A 63 -19.39 15.35 7.41
CA MET A 63 -18.25 16.21 7.67
C MET A 63 -18.27 17.40 6.72
N GLN A 64 -17.93 18.58 7.24
CA GLN A 64 -17.70 19.74 6.39
C GLN A 64 -16.38 19.57 5.62
N GLU A 65 -16.31 20.09 4.39
CA GLU A 65 -15.07 20.03 3.62
C GLU A 65 -13.94 20.78 4.33
N SER A 66 -12.76 20.16 4.36
CA SER A 66 -11.53 20.76 4.88
C SER A 66 -10.33 20.24 4.09
N PRO A 67 -9.33 21.07 3.78
CA PRO A 67 -8.08 20.62 3.17
C PRO A 67 -7.41 19.49 3.96
N ASP A 68 -7.49 19.53 5.30
CA ASP A 68 -6.92 18.48 6.16
C ASP A 68 -7.64 17.13 5.97
N TYR A 69 -8.93 17.15 5.65
CA TYR A 69 -9.70 15.92 5.41
C TYR A 69 -9.34 15.31 4.06
N ALA A 70 -9.12 16.14 3.04
CA ALA A 70 -8.63 15.67 1.75
C ALA A 70 -7.26 14.99 1.88
N GLU A 71 -6.34 15.57 2.68
CA GLU A 71 -5.03 14.96 2.96
C GLU A 71 -5.18 13.64 3.74
N TRP A 72 -6.04 13.59 4.76
CA TRP A 72 -6.29 12.37 5.55
C TRP A 72 -6.86 11.24 4.69
N ILE A 73 -7.81 11.52 3.81
CA ILE A 73 -8.36 10.54 2.85
C ILE A 73 -7.25 10.05 1.91
N GLY A 74 -6.38 10.96 1.46
CA GLY A 74 -5.22 10.60 0.65
C GLY A 74 -4.32 9.58 1.35
N GLU A 75 -3.98 9.80 2.61
CA GLU A 75 -3.20 8.86 3.41
C GLU A 75 -3.93 7.53 3.63
N TYR A 76 -5.24 7.56 3.88
CA TYR A 76 -6.03 6.33 4.03
C TYR A 76 -6.02 5.48 2.75
N ARG A 77 -6.28 6.09 1.59
CA ARG A 77 -6.24 5.38 0.29
C ARG A 77 -4.84 4.88 -0.07
N MET A 78 -3.82 5.67 0.27
CA MET A 78 -2.42 5.24 0.11
C MET A 78 -2.14 4.00 0.94
N MET A 79 -2.63 3.93 2.19
CA MET A 79 -2.48 2.77 3.07
C MET A 79 -3.09 1.52 2.43
N GLU A 80 -4.33 1.62 1.96
CA GLU A 80 -5.04 0.51 1.33
C GLU A 80 -4.27 -0.02 0.11
N HIS A 81 -3.83 0.87 -0.78
CA HIS A 81 -3.07 0.52 -1.97
C HIS A 81 -1.72 -0.15 -1.66
N LEU A 82 -0.98 0.38 -0.69
CA LEU A 82 0.30 -0.18 -0.29
C LEU A 82 0.13 -1.57 0.35
N ARG A 83 -0.91 -1.77 1.16
CA ARG A 83 -1.22 -3.06 1.77
C ARG A 83 -1.64 -4.09 0.72
N GLU A 84 -2.50 -3.70 -0.22
CA GLU A 84 -2.91 -4.56 -1.33
C GLU A 84 -1.70 -5.02 -2.16
N LYS A 85 -0.82 -4.09 -2.54
CA LYS A 85 0.42 -4.40 -3.26
C LYS A 85 1.35 -5.32 -2.47
N ALA A 86 1.54 -5.05 -1.18
CA ALA A 86 2.40 -5.88 -0.34
C ALA A 86 1.85 -7.30 -0.22
N GLU A 87 0.53 -7.46 -0.10
CA GLU A 87 -0.10 -8.76 -0.04
C GLU A 87 -0.01 -9.52 -1.36
N ALA A 88 -0.28 -8.83 -2.48
CA ALA A 88 -0.08 -9.40 -3.81
C ALA A 88 1.36 -9.89 -4.00
N LEU A 89 2.35 -9.09 -3.61
CA LEU A 89 3.78 -9.42 -3.71
C LEU A 89 4.16 -10.63 -2.85
N ARG A 90 3.67 -10.73 -1.61
CA ARG A 90 3.91 -11.91 -0.74
C ARG A 90 3.35 -13.20 -1.33
N GLY A 91 2.28 -13.11 -2.12
CA GLY A 91 1.68 -14.25 -2.80
C GLY A 91 2.44 -14.72 -4.04
N ILE A 92 3.43 -13.96 -4.53
CA ILE A 92 4.20 -14.32 -5.73
C ILE A 92 5.20 -15.43 -5.41
N ARG A 93 5.22 -16.45 -6.27
CA ARG A 93 6.18 -17.55 -6.24
C ARG A 93 6.60 -17.92 -7.66
N PHE A 94 7.84 -18.39 -7.81
CA PHE A 94 8.23 -19.06 -9.06
C PHE A 94 7.44 -20.38 -9.19
N ALA A 95 6.91 -20.64 -10.38
CA ALA A 95 6.35 -21.95 -10.69
C ALA A 95 7.46 -23.02 -10.68
N ASN A 96 7.10 -24.24 -10.27
CA ASN A 96 7.99 -25.40 -10.31
C ASN A 96 8.04 -26.01 -11.70
#